data_AF-A0AAV2M0X1-F1
#
_entry.id   AF-A0AAV2M0X1-F1
#
_cell.length_a   1.000
_cell.length_b   1.000
_cell.length_c   1.000
_cell.angle_alpha   90.00
_cell.angle_beta   90.00
_cell.angle_gamma   90.00
#
_symmetry.space_group_name_H-M   'P 1'
#
loop_
_entity.id
_entity.type
_entity.pdbx_description
1 polymer ?
#
loop_
_entity_poly.entity_id
_entity_poly.type
_entity_poly.pdbx_seq_one_letter_code
_entity_poly.pdbx_strand_id
1 'polypeptide(L)'
;MGHSYGQSGPTASTWGSTSRIRVLVVRLVSALNPCQLVLLAEDLEAAVLFHSVAIVLLRQNVDTRNMMVALVLSKDLSWELSRLKSRGYDSHTDSSLEVTMCEGDRLLLRFNGNITSKGKK
;
A
#
# COMPACT_ATOMS: atom_id res chain seq x y z
N MET A 1 -37.94 59.54 -14.71
CA MET A 1 -38.44 58.64 -13.65
C MET A 1 -38.43 57.23 -14.22
N GLY A 2 -37.56 56.36 -13.71
CA GLY A 2 -37.39 54.99 -14.21
C GLY A 2 -35.92 54.54 -14.23
N HIS A 3 -35.32 54.40 -13.05
CA HIS A 3 -34.08 53.63 -12.88
C HIS A 3 -34.44 52.14 -12.88
N SER A 4 -33.72 51.31 -13.61
CA SER A 4 -33.67 49.87 -13.34
C SER A 4 -32.26 49.35 -13.53
N TYR A 5 -31.77 48.82 -12.41
CA TYR A 5 -30.43 48.36 -12.15
C TYR A 5 -30.15 47.08 -12.93
N GLY A 6 -29.13 47.10 -13.78
CA GLY A 6 -28.50 45.87 -14.27
C GLY A 6 -27.75 45.20 -13.13
N GLN A 7 -28.22 44.03 -12.69
CA GLN A 7 -27.52 43.19 -11.73
C GLN A 7 -26.24 42.64 -12.37
N SER A 8 -25.10 43.20 -11.96
CA SER A 8 -23.81 42.54 -12.06
C SER A 8 -23.81 41.33 -11.13
N GLY A 9 -23.93 40.13 -11.70
CA GLY A 9 -23.73 38.89 -10.95
C GLY A 9 -22.32 38.82 -10.37
N PRO A 10 -22.13 38.21 -9.19
CA PRO A 10 -20.81 38.07 -8.60
C PRO A 10 -19.96 37.19 -9.51
N THR A 11 -18.85 37.76 -9.98
CA THR A 11 -17.76 37.02 -10.58
C THR A 11 -17.37 35.89 -9.63
N ALA A 12 -17.52 34.66 -10.09
CA ALA A 12 -17.13 33.46 -9.36
C ALA A 12 -15.66 33.61 -8.98
N SER A 13 -15.44 33.92 -7.71
CA SER A 13 -14.15 34.09 -7.09
C SER A 13 -13.32 32.84 -7.30
N THR A 14 -12.13 33.05 -7.84
CA THR A 14 -10.98 32.17 -7.90
C THR A 14 -11.03 31.12 -6.78
N TRP A 15 -11.26 29.86 -7.14
CA TRP A 15 -11.06 28.76 -6.22
C TRP A 15 -9.62 28.85 -5.76
N GLY A 16 -9.42 29.28 -4.52
CA GLY A 16 -8.12 29.24 -3.87
C GLY A 16 -7.69 27.79 -3.91
N SER A 17 -6.71 27.47 -4.75
CA SER A 17 -6.00 26.21 -4.67
C SER A 17 -5.38 26.20 -3.28
N THR A 18 -6.02 25.52 -2.34
CA THR A 18 -5.43 25.25 -1.02
C THR A 18 -4.21 24.39 -1.28
N SER A 19 -3.04 25.02 -1.36
CA SER A 19 -1.76 24.32 -1.46
C SER A 19 -1.63 23.43 -0.24
N ARG A 20 -1.64 22.11 -0.47
CA ARG A 20 -1.45 21.13 0.59
C ARG A 20 0.05 21.06 0.90
N ILE A 21 0.46 21.70 1.99
CA ILE A 21 1.86 21.64 2.46
C ILE A 21 2.07 20.31 3.18
N ARG A 22 3.09 19.56 2.77
CA ARG A 22 3.60 18.37 3.48
C ARG A 22 4.86 18.77 4.24
N VAL A 23 4.99 18.33 5.49
CA VAL A 23 6.15 18.61 6.34
C VAL A 23 6.71 17.29 6.85
N LEU A 24 8.02 17.10 6.70
CA LEU A 24 8.76 15.96 7.21
C LEU A 24 9.69 16.42 8.33
N VAL A 25 9.61 15.77 9.49
CA VAL A 25 10.49 16.05 10.63
C VAL A 25 11.40 14.83 10.84
N VAL A 26 12.71 15.03 10.70
CA VAL A 26 13.71 13.97 10.90
C VAL A 26 14.65 14.32 12.03
N ARG A 27 14.98 13.33 12.86
CA ARG A 27 16.03 13.45 13.88
C ARG A 27 17.29 12.81 13.33
N LEU A 28 18.30 13.63 13.09
CA LEU A 28 19.59 13.17 12.59
C LEU A 28 20.53 12.89 13.77
N VAL A 29 21.25 11.77 13.70
CA VAL A 29 22.28 11.40 14.70
C VAL A 29 23.62 12.07 14.39
N SER A 30 23.82 12.51 13.14
CA SER A 30 24.99 13.23 12.66
C SER A 30 24.59 14.39 11.76
N ALA A 31 25.49 15.37 11.58
CA ALA A 31 25.25 16.49 10.69
C ALA A 31 25.27 16.02 9.22
N LEU A 32 24.26 16.46 8.45
CA LEU A 32 24.19 16.30 7.00
C LEU A 32 24.22 17.69 6.36
N ASN A 33 24.88 17.81 5.21
CA ASN A 33 24.84 19.07 4.47
C ASN A 33 23.46 19.27 3.80
N PRO A 34 23.07 20.52 3.46
CA PRO A 34 21.73 20.80 2.92
C PRO A 34 21.37 19.99 1.68
N CYS A 35 22.32 19.75 0.76
CA CYS A 35 22.07 18.98 -0.45
C CYS A 35 21.73 17.51 -0.13
N GLN A 36 22.45 16.90 0.82
CA GLN A 36 22.16 15.54 1.28
C GLN A 36 20.82 15.44 2.01
N LEU A 37 20.42 16.49 2.73
CA LEU A 37 19.12 16.54 3.41
C LEU A 37 17.96 16.57 2.41
N VAL A 38 18.11 17.29 1.29
CA VAL A 38 17.12 17.31 0.21
C VAL A 38 16.98 15.92 -0.43
N LEU A 39 18.10 15.29 -0.80
CA LEU A 39 18.08 13.94 -1.37
C LEU A 39 17.44 12.92 -0.41
N LEU A 40 17.78 12.99 0.87
CA LEU A 40 17.16 12.14 1.90
C LEU A 40 15.65 12.35 1.98
N ALA A 41 15.18 13.60 1.89
CA ALA A 41 13.75 13.89 1.92
C ALA A 41 13.02 13.34 0.68
N GLU A 42 13.61 13.47 -0.51
CA GLU A 42 13.10 12.90 -1.76
C GLU A 42 13.04 11.37 -1.69
N ASP A 43 14.11 10.73 -1.22
CA ASP A 43 14.17 9.27 -1.04
C ASP A 43 13.14 8.79 -0.02
N LEU A 44 12.93 9.52 1.08
CA LEU A 44 11.92 9.18 2.08
C LEU A 44 10.50 9.37 1.55
N GLU A 45 10.23 10.45 0.82
CA GLU A 45 8.92 10.65 0.19
C GLU A 45 8.62 9.55 -0.83
N ALA A 46 9.61 9.17 -1.64
CA ALA A 46 9.50 8.04 -2.55
C ALA A 46 9.24 6.73 -1.78
N ALA A 47 10.01 6.46 -0.72
CA ALA A 47 9.90 5.24 0.08
C ALA A 47 8.55 5.05 0.77
N VAL A 48 7.85 6.15 1.13
CA VAL A 48 6.50 6.09 1.74
C VAL A 48 5.47 5.46 0.81
N LEU A 49 5.67 5.57 -0.51
CA LEU A 49 4.76 5.01 -1.51
C LEU A 49 4.89 3.49 -1.64
N PHE A 50 6.02 2.94 -1.19
CA PHE A 50 6.34 1.52 -1.31
C PHE A 50 6.05 0.78 -0.01
N HIS A 51 5.55 -0.44 -0.15
CA HIS A 51 5.21 -1.33 0.96
C HIS A 51 5.85 -2.68 0.71
N SER A 52 6.60 -3.20 1.70
CA SER A 52 7.01 -4.60 1.67
C SER A 52 5.80 -5.47 1.98
N VAL A 53 5.54 -6.43 1.10
CA VAL A 53 4.51 -7.46 1.25
C VAL A 53 5.14 -8.85 1.19
N ALA A 54 4.67 -9.74 2.05
CA ALA A 54 4.99 -11.15 2.01
C ALA A 54 3.89 -11.90 1.26
N ILE A 55 4.30 -12.77 0.33
CA ILE A 55 3.41 -13.75 -0.29
C ILE A 55 3.49 -15.03 0.53
N VAL A 56 2.37 -15.45 1.09
CA VAL A 56 2.30 -16.66 1.93
C VAL A 56 1.40 -17.72 1.30
N LEU A 57 1.87 -18.96 1.39
CA LEU A 57 1.14 -20.16 0.99
C LEU A 57 0.69 -20.89 2.25
N LEU A 58 -0.62 -21.08 2.37
CA LEU A 58 -1.26 -21.63 3.56
C LEU A 58 -2.05 -22.87 3.16
N ARG A 59 -1.83 -23.99 3.84
CA ARG A 59 -2.59 -25.23 3.61
C ARG A 59 -3.81 -25.22 4.51
N GLN A 60 -4.96 -25.65 3.98
CA GLN A 60 -6.15 -25.83 4.80
C GLN A 60 -6.05 -27.14 5.61
N ASN A 61 -6.39 -27.11 6.90
CA ASN A 61 -6.20 -28.26 7.79
C ASN A 61 -7.19 -29.39 7.50
N VAL A 62 -8.39 -29.03 7.03
CA VAL A 62 -9.48 -29.98 6.74
C VAL A 62 -9.32 -30.65 5.37
N ASP A 63 -8.87 -29.90 4.35
CA ASP A 63 -8.62 -30.42 3.01
C ASP A 63 -7.22 -30.04 2.56
N THR A 64 -6.29 -30.99 2.69
CA THR A 64 -4.87 -30.80 2.39
C THR A 64 -4.58 -30.62 0.90
N ARG A 65 -5.56 -30.86 0.02
CA ARG A 65 -5.45 -30.58 -1.42
C ARG A 65 -5.76 -29.12 -1.74
N ASN A 66 -6.37 -28.38 -0.81
CA ASN A 66 -6.63 -26.96 -0.97
C ASN A 66 -5.55 -26.13 -0.28
N MET A 67 -5.11 -25.09 -0.99
CA MET A 67 -4.17 -24.10 -0.48
C MET A 67 -4.73 -22.70 -0.73
N MET A 68 -4.41 -21.79 0.16
CA MET A 68 -4.69 -20.37 0.04
C MET A 68 -3.38 -19.64 -0.24
N VAL A 69 -3.43 -18.69 -1.18
CA VAL A 69 -2.37 -17.70 -1.36
C VAL A 69 -2.88 -16.38 -0.79
N ALA A 70 -2.09 -15.76 0.09
CA ALA A 70 -2.40 -14.45 0.63
C ALA A 70 -1.22 -13.49 0.43
N LEU A 71 -1.56 -12.23 0.16
CA LEU A 71 -0.62 -11.12 0.29
C LEU A 71 -0.84 -10.47 1.64
N VAL A 72 0.24 -10.26 2.37
CA VAL A 72 0.21 -9.66 3.69
C VAL A 72 1.28 -8.58 3.76
N LEU A 73 0.97 -7.43 4.35
CA LEU A 73 2.00 -6.43 4.65
C LEU A 73 3.04 -7.07 5.56
N SER A 74 4.32 -6.98 5.22
CA SER A 74 5.38 -7.69 5.96
C SER A 74 5.42 -7.31 7.44
N LYS A 75 5.13 -6.05 7.77
CA LYS A 75 5.01 -5.56 9.16
C LYS A 75 3.91 -6.24 9.98
N ASP A 76 2.86 -6.75 9.33
CA ASP A 76 1.68 -7.36 9.95
C ASP A 76 1.70 -8.91 9.86
N LEU A 77 2.75 -9.48 9.27
CA LEU A 77 2.84 -10.89 8.91
C LEU A 77 2.60 -11.84 10.10
N SER A 78 3.22 -11.57 11.25
CA SER A 78 3.12 -12.43 12.45
C SER A 78 1.70 -12.50 13.00
N TRP A 79 1.03 -11.35 13.07
CA TRP A 79 -0.37 -11.23 13.48
C TRP A 79 -1.30 -11.94 12.50
N GLU A 80 -1.13 -11.69 11.21
CA GLU A 80 -1.96 -12.27 10.16
C GLU A 80 -1.82 -13.79 10.07
N LEU A 81 -0.60 -14.33 10.17
CA LEU A 81 -0.39 -15.78 10.25
C LEU A 81 -1.07 -16.38 11.48
N SER A 82 -0.98 -15.73 12.63
CA SER A 82 -1.67 -16.17 13.86
C SER A 82 -3.19 -16.20 13.67
N ARG A 83 -3.75 -15.16 13.02
CA ARG A 83 -5.18 -15.08 12.70
C ARG A 83 -5.62 -16.14 11.69
N LEU A 84 -4.77 -16.52 10.74
CA LEU A 84 -5.09 -17.54 9.75
C LEU A 84 -4.98 -18.95 10.34
N LYS A 85 -4.02 -19.18 11.23
CA LYS A 85 -3.92 -20.42 12.04
C LYS A 85 -5.18 -20.66 12.87
N SER A 86 -5.71 -19.63 13.54
CA SER A 86 -6.95 -19.78 14.30
C SER A 86 -8.18 -20.08 13.45
N ARG A 87 -8.11 -19.86 12.12
CA ARG A 87 -9.14 -20.22 11.14
C ARG A 87 -8.94 -21.62 10.52
N GLY A 88 -7.96 -22.39 10.99
CA GLY A 88 -7.68 -23.74 10.49
C GLY A 88 -6.83 -23.77 9.22
N TYR A 89 -5.95 -22.78 9.05
CA TYR A 89 -4.91 -22.79 8.02
C TYR A 89 -3.53 -22.94 8.65
N ASP A 90 -2.82 -23.99 8.27
CA ASP A 90 -1.43 -24.17 8.67
C ASP A 90 -0.51 -23.48 7.67
N SER A 91 0.42 -22.70 8.21
CA SER A 91 1.57 -22.21 7.45
C SER A 91 2.46 -23.41 7.13
N HIS A 92 2.39 -23.91 5.90
CA HIS A 92 3.53 -24.62 5.33
C HIS A 92 4.61 -23.57 5.14
N THR A 93 5.48 -23.44 6.13
CA THR A 93 6.42 -22.33 6.27
C THR A 93 7.48 -22.41 5.18
N ASP A 94 7.15 -21.86 4.02
CA ASP A 94 8.07 -21.23 3.08
C ASP A 94 7.43 -19.88 2.73
N SER A 95 7.53 -18.89 3.64
CA SER A 95 7.25 -17.49 3.28
C SER A 95 8.35 -17.05 2.32
N SER A 96 8.22 -17.47 1.07
CA SER A 96 9.37 -17.60 0.19
C SER A 96 9.85 -16.26 -0.37
N LEU A 97 9.07 -15.19 -0.30
CA LEU A 97 9.44 -13.91 -0.90
C LEU A 97 8.73 -12.73 -0.25
N GLU A 98 9.51 -11.76 0.20
CA GLU A 98 9.05 -10.37 0.34
C GLU A 98 9.20 -9.66 -1.01
N VAL A 99 8.19 -8.89 -1.38
CA VAL A 99 8.16 -8.08 -2.60
C VAL A 99 7.78 -6.66 -2.21
N THR A 100 8.44 -5.68 -2.82
CA THR A 100 8.06 -4.28 -2.66
C THR A 100 6.97 -3.93 -3.67
N MET A 101 5.87 -3.35 -3.20
CA MET A 101 4.73 -2.94 -4.03
C MET A 101 4.26 -1.53 -3.66
N CYS A 102 3.76 -0.79 -4.65
CA CYS A 102 3.03 0.46 -4.48
C CYS A 102 1.51 0.25 -4.46
N GLU A 103 0.78 1.24 -3.94
CA GLU A 103 -0.67 1.29 -4.12
C GLU A 103 -1.03 1.29 -5.60
N GLY A 104 -1.94 0.39 -6.01
CA GLY A 104 -2.35 0.21 -7.40
C GLY A 104 -1.53 -0.80 -8.20
N ASP A 105 -0.42 -1.31 -7.66
CA ASP A 105 0.35 -2.37 -8.29
C ASP A 105 -0.47 -3.67 -8.40
N ARG A 106 -0.17 -4.44 -9.45
CA ARG A 106 -0.84 -5.72 -9.72
C ARG A 106 0.15 -6.86 -9.61
N LEU A 107 -0.20 -7.87 -8.82
CA LEU A 107 0.56 -9.11 -8.77
C LEU A 107 -0.05 -10.16 -9.70
N LEU A 108 0.77 -10.71 -10.59
CA LEU A 108 0.41 -11.86 -11.42
C LEU A 108 0.95 -13.15 -10.79
N LEU A 109 0.04 -14.01 -10.35
CA LEU A 109 0.39 -15.32 -9.81
C LEU A 109 0.23 -16.39 -10.90
N ARG A 110 1.31 -17.11 -11.19
CA ARG A 110 1.30 -18.25 -12.11
C ARG A 110 1.57 -19.53 -11.34
N PHE A 111 0.57 -20.41 -11.31
CA PHE A 111 0.70 -21.75 -10.74
C PHE A 111 1.13 -22.72 -11.85
N ASN A 112 2.14 -23.55 -11.58
CA ASN A 112 2.65 -24.55 -12.52
C ASN A 112 2.60 -25.94 -11.86
N GLY A 113 2.68 -27.00 -12.69
CA GLY A 113 2.64 -28.39 -12.21
C GLY A 113 1.22 -28.84 -11.85
N ASN A 114 1.08 -29.52 -10.71
CA ASN A 114 -0.19 -30.12 -10.26
C ASN A 114 -1.10 -29.16 -9.48
N ILE A 115 -0.82 -27.86 -9.53
CA ILE A 115 -1.56 -26.83 -8.80
C ILE A 115 -2.50 -26.14 -9.78
N THR A 116 -3.78 -26.06 -9.41
CA THR A 116 -4.79 -25.35 -10.20
C THR A 116 -5.46 -24.28 -9.33
N SER A 117 -5.77 -23.13 -9.91
CA SER A 117 -6.50 -22.07 -9.22
C SER A 117 -8.00 -22.22 -9.49
N LYS A 118 -8.79 -22.30 -8.42
CA LYS A 118 -10.25 -22.19 -8.53
C LYS A 118 -10.62 -20.70 -8.45
N GLY A 119 -10.56 -20.00 -9.58
CA GLY A 119 -11.04 -18.63 -9.66
C GLY A 119 -12.57 -18.59 -9.54
N LYS A 120 -13.12 -17.63 -8.78
CA LYS A 120 -14.49 -17.19 -9.03
C LYS A 120 -14.44 -16.31 -10.28
N LYS A 121 -15.10 -16.74 -11.34
CA LYS A 121 -15.43 -15.89 -12.49
C LYS A 121 -16.37 -14.77 -12.05
#